data_AF-A0A1D3L0T2-F1
#
_entry.id   AF-A0A1D3L0T2-F1
#
_cell.length_a   1.000
_cell.length_b   1.000
_cell.length_c   1.000
_cell.angle_alpha   90.00
_cell.angle_beta   90.00
_cell.angle_gamma   90.00
#
_symmetry.space_group_name_H-M   'P 1'
#
loop_
_entity.id
_entity.type
_entity.pdbx_description
1 polymer ?
#
loop_
_entity_poly.entity_id
_entity_poly.type
_entity_poly.pdbx_seq_one_letter_code
_entity_poly.pdbx_strand_id
1 'polypeptide(L)'
;MRKMICILLCLIFVFSTVGASSAAVIGKTSYGWVEKNVYGNPSSNYKIVIILGVHPREYRFHNAILSAVKTKTASSNKKYIVYRVHVTKTPMNYYKGRMYGQLLANKFVVPDVKRNNPRVVFDIHENGWRASGYKYARFLDPISRTSTTYGYINRIKTKMPFLRVYAPRGTSPKYVTQPISRKGISTIVYETYKYDSYSKKLADAKLFINTLNSI
;
A
#
# COMPACT_ATOMS: atom_id res chain seq x y z
N MET A 1 2.46 62.97 -32.82
CA MET A 1 1.88 61.63 -32.55
C MET A 1 2.92 60.76 -31.86
N ARG A 2 2.92 60.72 -30.52
CA ARG A 2 3.85 59.89 -29.71
C ARG A 2 3.26 58.48 -29.56
N LYS A 3 3.97 57.46 -30.07
CA LYS A 3 3.61 56.05 -29.89
C LYS A 3 4.04 55.60 -28.50
N MET A 4 3.09 55.32 -27.62
CA MET A 4 3.34 54.64 -26.35
C MET A 4 3.51 53.14 -26.61
N ILE A 5 4.67 52.60 -26.27
CA ILE A 5 4.94 51.16 -26.22
C ILE A 5 4.64 50.70 -24.79
N CYS A 6 3.55 49.96 -24.61
CA CYS A 6 3.28 49.23 -23.37
C CYS A 6 4.00 47.88 -23.43
N ILE A 7 5.07 47.74 -22.64
CA ILE A 7 5.73 46.45 -22.40
C ILE A 7 4.90 45.73 -21.33
N LEU A 8 4.21 44.66 -21.73
CA LEU A 8 3.48 43.78 -20.82
C LEU A 8 4.45 42.75 -20.24
N LEU A 9 4.86 42.92 -18.99
CA LEU A 9 5.60 41.91 -18.23
C LEU A 9 4.66 40.73 -17.92
N CYS A 10 4.85 39.61 -18.61
CA CYS A 10 4.21 38.35 -18.25
C CYS A 10 4.94 37.72 -17.04
N LEU A 11 4.40 37.90 -15.83
CA LEU A 11 4.80 37.10 -14.68
C LEU A 11 4.27 35.67 -14.85
N ILE A 12 5.17 34.74 -15.18
CA ILE A 12 4.86 33.31 -15.18
C ILE A 12 4.87 32.84 -13.72
N PHE A 13 3.68 32.78 -13.11
CA PHE A 13 3.50 32.04 -11.86
C PHE A 13 3.56 30.55 -12.16
N VAL A 14 4.72 29.93 -11.90
CA VAL A 14 4.84 28.48 -11.85
C VAL A 14 4.10 28.00 -10.60
N PHE A 15 2.82 27.68 -10.75
CA PHE A 15 2.09 26.94 -9.72
C PHE A 15 2.75 25.56 -9.58
N SER A 16 3.56 25.41 -8.54
CA SER A 16 3.96 24.10 -8.07
C SER A 16 2.69 23.38 -7.62
N THR A 17 2.18 22.45 -8.44
CA THR A 17 1.06 21.60 -8.05
C THR A 17 1.54 20.70 -6.92
N VAL A 18 1.42 21.17 -5.68
CA VAL A 18 1.54 20.33 -4.51
C VAL A 18 0.44 19.27 -4.67
N GLY A 19 0.85 18.03 -4.90
CA GLY A 19 -0.02 16.95 -5.38
C GLY A 19 -1.29 16.80 -4.55
N ALA A 20 -2.40 17.33 -5.06
CA ALA A 20 -3.72 17.09 -4.51
C ALA A 20 -4.11 15.64 -4.85
N SER A 21 -4.00 14.75 -3.86
CA SER A 21 -4.58 13.40 -3.94
C SER A 21 -6.08 13.52 -3.65
N SER A 22 -6.93 13.41 -4.68
CA SER A 22 -8.36 13.19 -4.43
C SER A 22 -8.58 11.72 -4.05
N ALA A 23 -9.04 11.48 -2.83
CA ALA A 23 -9.49 10.16 -2.42
C ALA A 23 -10.75 9.83 -3.21
N ALA A 24 -10.67 8.89 -4.15
CA ALA A 24 -11.82 8.42 -4.88
C ALA A 24 -12.39 7.18 -4.18
N VAL A 25 -13.63 7.24 -3.70
CA VAL A 25 -14.33 6.03 -3.25
C VAL A 25 -14.65 5.18 -4.48
N ILE A 26 -14.08 3.97 -4.54
CA ILE A 26 -14.20 3.07 -5.70
C ILE A 26 -15.27 1.99 -5.51
N GLY A 27 -15.89 1.93 -4.34
CA GLY A 27 -16.95 0.97 -4.05
C GLY A 27 -17.45 1.03 -2.61
N LYS A 28 -18.72 0.67 -2.41
CA LYS A 28 -19.41 0.64 -1.11
C LYS A 28 -20.31 -0.59 -1.01
N THR A 29 -20.55 -1.05 0.22
CA THR A 29 -21.52 -2.07 0.60
C THR A 29 -22.14 -1.70 1.96
N SER A 30 -23.10 -2.48 2.45
CA SER A 30 -23.67 -2.31 3.79
C SER A 30 -22.69 -2.56 4.94
N TYR A 31 -21.50 -3.14 4.67
CA TYR A 31 -20.48 -3.44 5.69
C TYR A 31 -19.18 -2.63 5.53
N GLY A 32 -19.16 -1.65 4.62
CA GLY A 32 -18.04 -0.73 4.48
C GLY A 32 -17.79 -0.24 3.05
N TRP A 33 -16.65 0.41 2.84
CA TRP A 33 -16.26 0.97 1.55
C TRP A 33 -14.76 0.85 1.29
N VAL A 34 -14.37 1.14 0.05
CA VAL A 34 -12.97 1.19 -0.36
C VAL A 34 -12.70 2.52 -1.05
N GLU A 35 -11.63 3.19 -0.63
CA GLU A 35 -11.10 4.36 -1.32
C GLU A 35 -9.73 4.08 -1.93
N LYS A 36 -9.41 4.84 -2.98
CA LYS A 36 -8.15 4.81 -3.69
C LYS A 36 -7.54 6.21 -3.70
N ASN A 37 -6.25 6.28 -3.41
CA ASN A 37 -5.44 7.50 -3.50
C ASN A 37 -4.19 7.22 -4.35
N VAL A 38 -3.66 8.26 -4.99
CA VAL A 38 -2.42 8.19 -5.77
C VAL A 38 -1.40 9.15 -5.18
N TYR A 39 -0.18 8.66 -4.99
CA TYR A 39 0.96 9.43 -4.48
C TYR A 39 2.21 9.23 -5.36
N GLY A 40 3.20 10.09 -5.20
CA GLY A 40 4.40 10.10 -6.07
C GLY A 40 4.12 10.74 -7.41
N ASN A 41 4.70 10.21 -8.48
CA ASN A 41 4.49 10.69 -9.85
C ASN A 41 3.25 10.01 -10.47
N PRO A 42 2.10 10.70 -10.61
CA PRO A 42 0.87 10.09 -11.13
C PRO A 42 0.96 9.67 -12.61
N SER A 43 1.92 10.22 -13.36
CA SER A 43 2.16 9.92 -14.78
C SER A 43 3.11 8.73 -14.99
N SER A 44 3.72 8.21 -13.92
CA SER A 44 4.67 7.10 -14.04
C SER A 44 3.99 5.78 -14.42
N ASN A 45 4.57 5.09 -15.40
CA ASN A 45 4.22 3.70 -15.75
C ASN A 45 4.78 2.69 -14.74
N TYR A 46 5.69 3.10 -13.85
CA TYR A 46 6.16 2.27 -12.76
C TYR A 46 5.19 2.40 -11.57
N LYS A 47 4.18 1.52 -11.55
CA LYS A 47 3.12 1.53 -10.53
C LYS A 47 3.44 0.53 -9.42
N ILE A 48 3.38 0.99 -8.17
CA ILE A 48 3.41 0.18 -6.96
C ILE A 48 2.06 0.28 -6.28
N VAL A 49 1.47 -0.85 -5.90
CA VAL A 49 0.22 -0.88 -5.14
C VAL A 49 0.50 -1.21 -3.67
N ILE A 50 -0.20 -0.51 -2.79
CA ILE A 50 -0.24 -0.80 -1.35
C ILE A 50 -1.71 -0.96 -0.94
N ILE A 51 -2.04 -2.07 -0.28
CA ILE A 51 -3.39 -2.37 0.21
C ILE A 51 -3.37 -2.29 1.73
N LEU A 52 -4.26 -1.47 2.29
CA LEU A 52 -4.39 -1.21 3.72
C LEU A 52 -5.81 -1.54 4.19
N GLY A 53 -5.96 -1.95 5.45
CA GLY A 53 -7.27 -2.08 6.10
C GLY A 53 -8.05 -3.37 5.79
N VAL A 54 -7.44 -4.37 5.13
CA VAL A 54 -8.09 -5.67 4.91
C VAL A 54 -8.54 -6.28 6.24
N HIS A 55 -7.75 -6.11 7.31
CA HIS A 55 -8.12 -6.47 8.67
C HIS A 55 -8.17 -5.23 9.57
N PRO A 56 -9.35 -4.82 10.06
CA PRO A 56 -9.50 -3.54 10.77
C PRO A 56 -8.71 -3.43 12.08
N ARG A 57 -8.42 -4.57 12.74
CA ARG A 57 -7.68 -4.63 14.01
C ARG A 57 -6.17 -4.38 13.86
N GLU A 58 -5.69 -4.15 12.64
CA GLU A 58 -4.28 -3.98 12.27
C GLU A 58 -4.01 -2.51 11.82
N TYR A 59 -4.88 -1.60 12.25
CA TYR A 59 -4.91 -0.19 11.81
C TYR A 59 -3.66 0.61 12.16
N ARG A 60 -2.87 0.21 13.17
CA ARG A 60 -1.73 1.01 13.64
C ARG A 60 -0.63 1.03 12.58
N PHE A 61 -0.33 -0.11 11.97
CA PHE A 61 0.65 -0.20 10.90
C PHE A 61 0.09 0.31 9.58
N HIS A 62 -1.21 0.14 9.32
CA HIS A 62 -1.86 0.77 8.17
C HIS A 62 -1.71 2.30 8.18
N ASN A 63 -1.95 2.93 9.33
CA ASN A 63 -1.78 4.36 9.51
C ASN A 63 -0.32 4.80 9.37
N ALA A 64 0.62 4.00 9.90
CA ALA A 64 2.05 4.25 9.75
C ALA A 64 2.51 4.20 8.28
N ILE A 65 2.05 3.21 7.51
CA ILE A 65 2.34 3.11 6.06
C ILE A 65 1.72 4.27 5.30
N LEU A 66 0.47 4.64 5.59
CA LEU A 66 -0.17 5.78 4.94
C LEU A 66 0.60 7.09 5.21
N SER A 67 1.04 7.31 6.45
CA SER A 67 1.87 8.46 6.83
C SER A 67 3.22 8.43 6.10
N ALA A 68 3.86 7.27 6.02
CA ALA A 68 5.12 7.11 5.29
C ALA A 68 4.96 7.38 3.79
N VAL A 69 3.91 6.86 3.14
CA VAL A 69 3.64 7.15 1.71
C VAL A 69 3.49 8.65 1.52
N LYS A 70 2.60 9.31 2.27
CA LYS A 70 2.36 10.76 2.18
C LYS A 70 3.64 11.59 2.32
N THR A 71 4.52 11.22 3.24
CA THR A 71 5.72 12.01 3.58
C THR A 71 6.96 11.63 2.79
N LYS A 72 7.03 10.44 2.18
CA LYS A 72 8.25 9.92 1.54
C LYS A 72 8.14 9.76 0.03
N THR A 73 6.96 9.87 -0.57
CA THR A 73 6.84 9.69 -2.02
C THR A 73 6.74 10.98 -2.81
N ALA A 74 6.72 12.17 -2.18
CA ALA A 74 6.52 13.45 -2.88
C ALA A 74 7.48 13.66 -4.07
N SER A 75 8.75 13.28 -3.92
CA SER A 75 9.77 13.38 -4.98
C SER A 75 10.04 12.05 -5.70
N SER A 76 9.18 11.05 -5.54
CA SER A 76 9.39 9.72 -6.15
C SER A 76 9.02 9.74 -7.63
N ASN A 77 9.86 9.12 -8.47
CA ASN A 77 9.57 8.89 -9.88
C ASN A 77 8.56 7.75 -10.14
N LYS A 78 8.04 7.12 -9.08
CA LYS A 78 7.09 6.01 -9.11
C LYS A 78 5.67 6.48 -8.81
N LYS A 79 4.70 5.75 -9.34
CA LYS A 79 3.27 5.94 -9.02
C LYS A 79 2.87 4.98 -7.91
N TYR A 80 2.53 5.50 -6.74
CA TYR A 80 1.98 4.71 -5.63
C TYR A 80 0.46 4.77 -5.66
N ILE A 81 -0.19 3.62 -5.81
CA ILE A 81 -1.64 3.49 -5.72
C ILE A 81 -1.96 2.85 -4.38
N VAL A 82 -2.59 3.60 -3.49
CA VAL A 82 -2.92 3.15 -2.13
C VAL A 82 -4.42 2.92 -2.03
N TYR A 83 -4.80 1.68 -1.70
CA TYR A 83 -6.17 1.34 -1.35
C TYR A 83 -6.33 1.31 0.16
N ARG A 84 -7.43 1.91 0.65
CA ARG A 84 -7.83 1.81 2.05
C ARG A 84 -9.21 1.17 2.12
N VAL A 85 -9.27 0.01 2.76
CA VAL A 85 -10.49 -0.72 3.04
C VAL A 85 -11.02 -0.29 4.40
N HIS A 86 -12.27 0.14 4.43
CA HIS A 86 -12.94 0.65 5.63
C HIS A 86 -14.10 -0.27 5.95
N VAL A 87 -13.96 -1.11 6.99
CA VAL A 87 -15.05 -1.96 7.49
C VAL A 87 -15.83 -1.18 8.54
N THR A 88 -17.15 -1.08 8.37
CA THR A 88 -18.03 -0.41 9.33
C THR A 88 -18.88 -1.36 10.16
N LYS A 89 -19.16 -2.56 9.64
CA LYS A 89 -19.95 -3.55 10.36
C LYS A 89 -19.06 -4.43 11.23
N THR A 90 -19.22 -4.33 12.55
CA THR A 90 -18.48 -5.14 13.55
C THR A 90 -16.95 -5.17 13.32
N PRO A 91 -16.27 -4.03 13.06
CA PRO A 91 -14.88 -4.01 12.63
C PRO A 91 -13.92 -4.66 13.62
N MET A 92 -14.23 -4.61 14.92
CA MET A 92 -13.40 -5.18 15.98
C MET A 92 -13.66 -6.66 16.27
N ASN A 93 -14.74 -7.24 15.71
CA ASN A 93 -14.95 -8.68 15.78
C ASN A 93 -13.89 -9.38 14.91
N TYR A 94 -13.12 -10.29 15.52
CA TYR A 94 -11.99 -10.93 14.84
C TYR A 94 -12.41 -11.66 13.56
N TYR A 95 -13.50 -12.43 13.59
CA TYR A 95 -13.91 -13.24 12.45
C TYR A 95 -14.71 -12.41 11.44
N LYS A 96 -15.73 -11.68 11.90
CA LYS A 96 -16.64 -10.91 11.04
C LYS A 96 -15.94 -9.71 10.40
N GLY A 97 -15.25 -8.89 11.20
CA GLY A 97 -14.55 -7.70 10.70
C GLY A 97 -13.46 -8.05 9.68
N ARG A 98 -12.69 -9.12 9.96
CA ARG A 98 -11.69 -9.67 9.03
C ARG A 98 -12.32 -10.11 7.72
N MET A 99 -13.40 -10.89 7.78
CA MET A 99 -14.07 -11.38 6.58
C MET A 99 -14.67 -10.24 5.74
N TYR A 100 -15.31 -9.26 6.37
CA TYR A 100 -15.85 -8.10 5.65
C TYR A 100 -14.77 -7.30 4.91
N GLY A 101 -13.61 -7.09 5.54
CA GLY A 101 -12.50 -6.41 4.86
C GLY A 101 -11.93 -7.22 3.70
N GLN A 102 -11.83 -8.55 3.85
CA GLN A 102 -11.46 -9.45 2.74
C GLN A 102 -12.47 -9.39 1.58
N LEU A 103 -13.78 -9.36 1.88
CA LEU A 103 -14.83 -9.27 0.85
C LEU A 103 -14.86 -7.91 0.16
N LEU A 104 -14.68 -6.80 0.89
CA LEU A 104 -14.53 -5.47 0.30
C LEU A 104 -13.32 -5.40 -0.63
N ALA A 105 -12.16 -5.89 -0.18
CA ALA A 105 -10.95 -5.92 -0.97
C ALA A 105 -11.11 -6.80 -2.22
N ASN A 106 -11.70 -7.98 -2.08
CA ASN A 106 -11.98 -8.86 -3.21
C ASN A 106 -12.90 -8.19 -4.24
N LYS A 107 -13.97 -7.53 -3.77
CA LYS A 107 -14.97 -6.92 -4.65
C LYS A 107 -14.47 -5.68 -5.38
N PHE A 108 -13.63 -4.85 -4.75
CA PHE A 108 -13.26 -3.54 -5.31
C PHE A 108 -11.75 -3.35 -5.55
N VAL A 109 -10.90 -3.85 -4.65
CA VAL A 109 -9.44 -3.69 -4.79
C VAL A 109 -8.89 -4.63 -5.85
N VAL A 110 -9.21 -5.93 -5.77
CA VAL A 110 -8.70 -6.95 -6.70
C VAL A 110 -8.97 -6.61 -8.18
N PRO A 111 -10.21 -6.27 -8.61
CA PRO A 111 -10.43 -5.91 -10.01
C PRO A 111 -9.74 -4.59 -10.41
N ASP A 112 -9.67 -3.59 -9.53
CA ASP A 112 -8.98 -2.33 -9.85
C ASP A 112 -7.46 -2.54 -9.98
N VAL A 113 -6.84 -3.32 -9.09
CA VAL A 113 -5.42 -3.69 -9.19
C VAL A 113 -5.14 -4.40 -10.51
N LYS A 114 -5.98 -5.35 -10.91
CA LYS A 114 -5.84 -6.07 -12.19
C LYS A 114 -5.89 -5.13 -13.39
N ARG A 115 -6.80 -4.15 -13.38
CA ARG A 115 -6.86 -3.12 -14.44
C ARG A 115 -5.64 -2.20 -14.45
N ASN A 116 -5.13 -1.84 -13.27
CA ASN A 116 -3.96 -0.95 -13.18
C ASN A 116 -2.66 -1.63 -13.61
N ASN A 117 -2.59 -2.97 -13.50
CA ASN A 117 -1.44 -3.81 -13.83
C ASN A 117 -0.11 -3.29 -13.25
N PRO A 118 0.02 -3.20 -11.92
CA PRO A 118 1.23 -2.68 -11.28
C PRO A 118 2.41 -3.65 -11.38
N ARG A 119 3.61 -3.13 -11.17
CA ARG A 119 4.85 -3.93 -11.12
C ARG A 119 4.87 -4.85 -9.89
N VAL A 120 4.38 -4.34 -8.77
CA VAL A 120 4.32 -5.07 -7.50
C VAL A 120 3.18 -4.55 -6.62
N VAL A 121 2.60 -5.47 -5.83
CA VAL A 121 1.52 -5.25 -4.87
C VAL A 121 2.00 -5.68 -3.48
N PHE A 122 1.81 -4.81 -2.49
CA PHE A 122 2.02 -5.11 -1.09
C PHE A 122 0.69 -5.06 -0.33
N ASP A 123 0.32 -6.17 0.30
CA ASP A 123 -0.80 -6.24 1.24
C ASP A 123 -0.26 -6.17 2.68
N ILE A 124 -0.65 -5.16 3.44
CA ILE A 124 -0.02 -4.78 4.71
C ILE A 124 -0.82 -5.33 5.90
N HIS A 125 -0.15 -6.07 6.78
CA HIS A 125 -0.77 -6.77 7.93
C HIS A 125 0.03 -6.61 9.23
N GLU A 126 -0.63 -6.90 10.34
CA GLU A 126 -0.02 -7.09 11.66
C GLU A 126 -0.34 -8.47 12.24
N ASN A 127 0.62 -9.10 12.92
CA ASN A 127 0.46 -10.41 13.56
C ASN A 127 0.92 -10.45 15.02
N GLY A 128 0.39 -11.42 15.77
CA GLY A 128 0.76 -11.69 17.17
C GLY A 128 1.96 -12.61 17.36
N TRP A 129 2.77 -12.84 16.31
CA TRP A 129 3.91 -13.76 16.31
C TRP A 129 3.55 -15.17 16.80
N ARG A 130 4.12 -15.62 17.92
CA ARG A 130 3.86 -16.96 18.49
C ARG A 130 2.40 -17.16 18.85
N ALA A 131 1.72 -16.12 19.33
CA ALA A 131 0.28 -16.18 19.64
C ALA A 131 -0.59 -16.37 18.39
N SER A 132 -0.04 -16.12 17.20
CA SER A 132 -0.68 -16.39 15.90
C SER A 132 -0.13 -17.64 15.20
N GLY A 133 0.71 -18.43 15.88
CA GLY A 133 1.34 -19.64 15.31
C GLY A 133 2.45 -19.37 14.29
N TYR A 134 2.94 -18.13 14.18
CA TYR A 134 3.98 -17.78 13.21
C TYR A 134 5.39 -17.97 13.77
N LYS A 135 6.30 -18.45 12.90
CA LYS A 135 7.73 -18.58 13.23
C LYS A 135 8.40 -17.23 13.46
N TYR A 136 7.98 -16.20 12.71
CA TYR A 136 8.57 -14.86 12.74
C TYR A 136 7.51 -13.79 12.95
N ALA A 137 7.85 -12.75 13.71
CA ALA A 137 6.96 -11.61 13.96
C ALA A 137 6.93 -10.60 12.80
N ARG A 138 8.01 -10.56 12.00
CA ARG A 138 8.22 -9.60 10.92
C ARG A 138 8.72 -10.31 9.68
N PHE A 139 7.92 -10.33 8.63
CA PHE A 139 8.27 -11.09 7.43
C PHE A 139 7.54 -10.60 6.17
N LEU A 140 8.09 -11.02 5.03
CA LEU A 140 7.51 -10.90 3.71
C LEU A 140 7.08 -12.29 3.21
N ASP A 141 5.81 -12.43 2.85
CA ASP A 141 5.26 -13.64 2.23
C ASP A 141 5.20 -13.48 0.71
N PRO A 142 6.06 -14.20 -0.05
CA PRO A 142 6.05 -14.17 -1.52
C PRO A 142 4.86 -14.95 -2.10
N ILE A 143 3.73 -14.29 -2.33
CA ILE A 143 2.54 -14.95 -2.89
C ILE A 143 2.78 -15.42 -4.33
N SER A 144 3.36 -14.56 -5.19
CA SER A 144 3.57 -14.90 -6.61
C SER A 144 4.78 -15.82 -6.88
N ARG A 145 5.64 -16.08 -5.89
CA ARG A 145 6.81 -17.01 -5.95
C ARG A 145 7.69 -16.94 -7.23
N THR A 146 7.67 -15.83 -7.97
CA THR A 146 8.48 -15.63 -9.18
C THR A 146 9.83 -15.02 -8.85
N SER A 147 10.82 -15.17 -9.76
CA SER A 147 12.13 -14.50 -9.64
C SER A 147 11.99 -12.99 -9.49
N THR A 148 11.07 -12.35 -10.22
CA THR A 148 10.74 -10.92 -10.08
C THR A 148 10.27 -10.58 -8.65
N THR A 149 9.38 -11.39 -8.07
CA THR A 149 8.89 -11.20 -6.70
C THR A 149 10.04 -11.29 -5.69
N TYR A 150 10.91 -12.29 -5.84
CA TYR A 150 12.09 -12.44 -4.98
C TYR A 150 13.11 -11.30 -5.20
N GLY A 151 13.22 -10.75 -6.41
CA GLY A 151 14.04 -9.56 -6.69
C GLY A 151 13.63 -8.36 -5.84
N TYR A 152 12.31 -8.09 -5.73
CA TYR A 152 11.79 -7.05 -4.83
C TYR A 152 12.11 -7.37 -3.36
N ILE A 153 11.83 -8.59 -2.92
CA ILE A 153 12.06 -9.03 -1.53
C ILE A 153 13.54 -8.90 -1.13
N ASN A 154 14.46 -9.30 -2.01
CA ASN A 154 15.89 -9.25 -1.73
C ASN A 154 16.37 -7.82 -1.55
N ARG A 155 15.98 -6.90 -2.45
CA ARG A 155 16.31 -5.48 -2.32
C ARG A 155 15.73 -4.87 -1.04
N ILE A 156 14.51 -5.23 -0.67
CA ILE A 156 13.90 -4.80 0.60
C ILE A 156 14.73 -5.32 1.78
N LYS A 157 15.07 -6.61 1.80
CA LYS A 157 15.85 -7.21 2.89
C LYS A 157 17.25 -6.64 3.04
N THR A 158 17.91 -6.23 1.95
CA THR A 158 19.21 -5.53 2.03
C THR A 158 19.11 -4.26 2.87
N LYS A 159 18.00 -3.53 2.78
CA LYS A 159 17.77 -2.30 3.58
C LYS A 159 17.05 -2.57 4.90
N MET A 160 16.34 -3.68 5.01
CA MET A 160 15.54 -4.10 6.17
C MET A 160 15.91 -5.53 6.59
N PRO A 161 17.14 -5.78 7.08
CA PRO A 161 17.65 -7.14 7.34
C PRO A 161 16.91 -7.88 8.46
N PHE A 162 16.12 -7.17 9.27
CA PHE A 162 15.25 -7.75 10.29
C PHE A 162 14.03 -8.48 9.71
N LEU A 163 13.69 -8.26 8.42
CA LEU A 163 12.60 -8.97 7.76
C LEU A 163 13.03 -10.36 7.33
N ARG A 164 12.22 -11.36 7.68
CA ARG A 164 12.37 -12.73 7.18
C ARG A 164 11.55 -12.95 5.91
N VAL A 165 11.96 -13.89 5.08
CA VAL A 165 11.09 -14.42 4.01
C VAL A 165 10.38 -15.63 4.59
N TYR A 166 9.06 -15.61 4.61
CA TYR A 166 8.27 -16.65 5.26
C TYR A 166 6.89 -16.74 4.63
N ALA A 167 6.50 -17.94 4.21
CA ALA A 167 5.23 -18.22 3.55
C ALA A 167 4.36 -19.13 4.43
N PRO A 168 3.71 -18.58 5.47
CA PRO A 168 2.80 -19.36 6.30
C PRO A 168 1.56 -19.82 5.51
N ARG A 169 0.96 -20.93 5.94
CA ARG A 169 -0.35 -21.32 5.42
C ARG A 169 -1.42 -20.45 6.07
N GLY A 170 -2.02 -19.54 5.31
CA GLY A 170 -3.11 -18.66 5.76
C GLY A 170 -4.30 -18.68 4.80
N THR A 171 -5.49 -18.32 5.30
CA THR A 171 -6.72 -18.27 4.50
C THR A 171 -6.95 -16.91 3.82
N SER A 172 -6.47 -15.82 4.42
CA SER A 172 -6.63 -14.46 3.90
C SER A 172 -6.08 -14.24 2.49
N PRO A 173 -4.92 -14.82 2.10
CA PRO A 173 -4.43 -14.71 0.73
C PRO A 173 -5.44 -15.17 -0.33
N LYS A 174 -6.35 -16.11 -0.02
CA LYS A 174 -7.33 -16.64 -0.98
C LYS A 174 -8.29 -15.57 -1.52
N TYR A 175 -8.57 -14.53 -0.73
CA TYR A 175 -9.54 -13.49 -1.10
C TYR A 175 -8.91 -12.31 -1.83
N VAL A 176 -7.67 -11.95 -1.53
CA VAL A 176 -7.05 -10.71 -2.02
C VAL A 176 -5.82 -10.98 -2.87
N THR A 177 -4.75 -11.49 -2.26
CA THR A 177 -3.44 -11.57 -2.91
C THR A 177 -3.31 -12.72 -3.90
N GLN A 178 -3.89 -13.89 -3.66
CA GLN A 178 -3.88 -15.01 -4.63
C GLN A 178 -4.62 -14.66 -5.93
N PRO A 179 -5.84 -14.07 -5.90
CA PRO A 179 -6.50 -13.61 -7.12
C PRO A 179 -5.71 -12.57 -7.93
N ILE A 180 -4.92 -11.71 -7.27
CA ILE A 180 -4.03 -10.74 -7.91
C ILE A 180 -2.82 -11.46 -8.52
N SER A 181 -2.16 -12.31 -7.73
CA SER A 181 -0.99 -13.10 -8.13
C SER A 181 -1.24 -13.98 -9.35
N ARG A 182 -2.42 -14.62 -9.44
CA ARG A 182 -2.83 -15.44 -10.61
C ARG A 182 -2.92 -14.66 -11.93
N LYS A 183 -2.87 -13.33 -11.90
CA LYS A 183 -2.75 -12.48 -13.12
C LYS A 183 -1.30 -12.15 -13.48
N GLY A 184 -0.32 -12.80 -12.87
CA GLY A 184 1.11 -12.59 -13.13
C GLY A 184 1.69 -11.35 -12.43
N ILE A 185 0.92 -10.69 -11.56
CA ILE A 185 1.38 -9.50 -10.83
C ILE A 185 2.21 -9.95 -9.62
N SER A 186 3.41 -9.40 -9.45
CA SER A 186 4.24 -9.67 -8.26
C SER A 186 3.49 -9.22 -7.00
N THR A 187 3.20 -10.16 -6.11
CA THR A 187 2.34 -9.90 -4.95
C THR A 187 3.01 -10.42 -3.68
N ILE A 188 3.10 -9.57 -2.67
CA ILE A 188 3.80 -9.83 -1.41
C ILE A 188 2.88 -9.40 -0.25
N VAL A 189 2.77 -10.24 0.78
CA VAL A 189 2.19 -9.78 2.07
C VAL A 189 3.33 -9.29 2.95
N TYR A 190 3.19 -8.10 3.53
CA TYR A 190 4.11 -7.58 4.53
C TYR A 190 3.45 -7.61 5.91
N GLU A 191 3.97 -8.47 6.76
CA GLU A 191 3.56 -8.71 8.13
C GLU A 191 4.53 -8.06 9.13
N THR A 192 4.02 -7.25 10.07
CA THR A 192 4.79 -6.70 11.19
C THR A 192 4.23 -7.11 12.55
N TYR A 193 4.98 -6.84 13.62
CA TYR A 193 4.57 -7.24 14.95
C TYR A 193 3.48 -6.32 15.53
N LYS A 194 2.35 -6.90 15.90
CA LYS A 194 1.17 -6.18 16.38
C LYS A 194 1.43 -5.34 17.63
N TYR A 195 2.30 -5.81 18.50
CA TYR A 195 2.55 -5.16 19.80
C TYR A 195 3.69 -4.14 19.76
N ASP A 196 4.30 -3.90 18.59
CA ASP A 196 5.24 -2.78 18.43
C ASP A 196 4.58 -1.44 18.75
N SER A 197 5.38 -0.53 19.35
CA SER A 197 4.99 0.86 19.51
C SER A 197 4.67 1.49 18.16
N TYR A 198 3.83 2.52 18.16
CA TYR A 198 3.52 3.24 16.92
C TYR A 198 4.77 3.91 16.33
N SER A 199 5.69 4.41 17.16
CA SER A 199 6.96 4.99 16.70
C SER A 199 7.82 3.98 15.94
N LYS A 200 7.94 2.74 16.44
CA LYS A 200 8.64 1.67 15.74
C LYS A 200 7.97 1.33 14.40
N LYS A 201 6.64 1.20 14.40
CA LYS A 201 5.85 0.96 13.18
C LYS A 201 6.05 2.06 12.14
N LEU A 202 6.05 3.32 12.56
CA LEU A 202 6.29 4.47 11.68
C LEU A 202 7.72 4.50 11.14
N ALA A 203 8.73 4.16 11.96
CA ALA A 203 10.11 4.04 11.50
C ALA A 203 10.26 2.94 10.44
N ASP A 204 9.69 1.76 10.67
CA ASP A 204 9.69 0.65 9.72
C ASP A 204 8.95 1.00 8.43
N ALA A 205 7.79 1.64 8.54
CA ALA A 205 7.02 2.12 7.39
C ALA A 205 7.82 3.13 6.54
N LYS A 206 8.48 4.10 7.18
CA LYS A 206 9.33 5.08 6.47
C LYS A 206 10.50 4.40 5.78
N LEU A 207 11.16 3.46 6.44
CA LEU A 207 12.26 2.69 5.85
C LEU A 207 11.78 1.84 4.66
N PHE A 208 10.61 1.21 4.79
CA PHE A 208 9.99 0.44 3.71
C PHE A 208 9.70 1.32 2.49
N ILE A 209 9.01 2.46 2.64
CA ILE A 209 8.69 3.34 1.51
C ILE A 209 9.95 3.96 0.90
N ASN A 210 10.94 4.37 1.69
CA ASN A 210 12.22 4.83 1.18
C ASN A 210 12.93 3.75 0.36
N THR A 211 12.86 2.50 0.81
CA THR A 211 13.43 1.37 0.07
C THR A 211 12.71 1.19 -1.26
N LEU A 212 11.38 1.23 -1.29
CA LEU A 212 10.61 1.16 -2.55
C LEU A 212 10.94 2.31 -3.51
N ASN A 213 11.22 3.51 -3.00
CA ASN A 213 11.66 4.63 -3.84
C ASN A 213 13.00 4.35 -4.54
N SER A 214 13.90 3.57 -3.92
CA SER A 214 15.22 3.23 -4.46
C SER A 214 15.26 2.00 -5.38
N ILE A 215 14.15 1.26 -5.51
CA ILE A 215 14.08 -0.02 -6.26
C ILE A 215 13.67 0.18 -7.72
#